data_AF-A0A841GXB7-F1
#
_entry.id   AF-A0A841GXB7-F1
#
_cell.length_a   1.000
_cell.length_b   1.000
_cell.length_c   1.000
_cell.angle_alpha   90.00
_cell.angle_beta   90.00
_cell.angle_gamma   90.00
#
_symmetry.space_group_name_H-M   'P 1'
#
loop_
_entity.id
_entity.type
_entity.pdbx_description
1 polymer ?
#
loop_
_entity_poly.entity_id
_entity_poly.type
_entity_poly.pdbx_seq_one_letter_code
_entity_poly.pdbx_strand_id
1 'polypeptide(L)'
;MPKDHAVRESVVAKAKRLAAERRQEEARLKRLRAPDIGAVANEVIAALISSLRSKSEEVGTAAELQSSVEGQNPLWVVHLGTISTTVRWDNPYHNSLTDAKLSVMAWGFHYVLPHGGRMMRADPANETRYELDLLDEQWVWREDGDGEPLPSEELAETIFHDLVDRAFSPPPQNQHFSF
;
A
#
# COMPACT_ATOMS: atom_id res chain seq x y z
N MET A 1 -43.71 -27.49 22.38
CA MET A 1 -42.63 -27.73 21.41
C MET A 1 -42.16 -26.40 20.81
N PRO A 2 -41.08 -25.77 21.33
CA PRO A 2 -40.55 -24.50 20.83
C PRO A 2 -39.17 -24.60 20.13
N LYS A 3 -38.51 -25.77 20.11
CA LYS A 3 -37.11 -25.90 19.68
C LYS A 3 -36.90 -25.82 18.16
N ASP A 4 -37.92 -26.10 17.35
CA ASP A 4 -37.79 -26.14 15.89
C ASP A 4 -37.88 -24.77 15.20
N HIS A 5 -38.45 -23.75 15.86
CA HIS A 5 -38.59 -22.41 15.30
C HIS A 5 -37.27 -21.63 15.33
N ALA A 6 -36.55 -21.71 16.46
CA ALA A 6 -35.27 -21.03 16.66
C ALA A 6 -34.16 -21.57 15.73
N VAL A 7 -34.15 -22.88 15.44
CA VAL A 7 -33.19 -23.49 14.50
C VAL A 7 -33.49 -23.06 13.07
N ARG A 8 -34.76 -22.95 12.67
CA ARG A 8 -35.15 -22.48 11.33
C ARG A 8 -34.83 -21.01 11.11
N GLU A 9 -35.07 -20.15 12.10
CA GLU A 9 -34.69 -18.74 12.05
C GLU A 9 -33.17 -18.55 11.94
N SER A 10 -32.40 -19.35 12.68
CA SER A 10 -30.93 -19.38 12.61
C SER A 10 -30.41 -19.78 11.22
N VAL A 11 -31.00 -20.81 10.59
CA VAL A 11 -30.60 -21.28 9.25
C VAL A 11 -30.97 -20.26 8.16
N VAL A 12 -32.14 -19.65 8.23
CA VAL A 12 -32.57 -18.63 7.26
C VAL A 12 -31.73 -17.35 7.38
N ALA A 13 -31.42 -16.91 8.60
CA ALA A 13 -30.54 -15.76 8.82
C ALA A 13 -29.13 -16.01 8.28
N LYS A 14 -28.57 -17.20 8.54
CA LYS A 14 -27.26 -17.61 8.00
C LYS A 14 -27.26 -17.69 6.47
N ALA A 15 -28.30 -18.25 5.87
CA ALA A 15 -28.44 -18.34 4.42
C ALA A 15 -28.56 -16.95 3.76
N LYS A 16 -29.31 -16.02 4.37
CA LYS A 16 -29.41 -14.63 3.89
C LYS A 16 -28.06 -13.91 3.95
N ARG A 17 -27.32 -14.07 5.05
CA ARG A 17 -25.97 -13.51 5.21
C ARG A 17 -25.02 -14.05 4.12
N LEU A 18 -24.97 -15.37 3.93
CA LEU A 18 -24.15 -15.97 2.90
C LEU A 18 -24.53 -15.51 1.48
N ALA A 19 -25.83 -15.34 1.21
CA ALA A 19 -26.29 -14.83 -0.08
C ALA A 19 -25.99 -13.34 -0.29
N ALA A 20 -25.84 -12.55 0.78
CA ALA A 20 -25.39 -11.17 0.71
C ALA A 20 -23.87 -11.11 0.47
N GLU A 21 -23.09 -11.89 1.22
CA GLU A 21 -21.63 -12.02 1.06
C GLU A 21 -21.26 -12.45 -0.37
N ARG A 22 -21.96 -13.44 -0.94
CA ARG A 22 -21.74 -13.87 -2.34
C ARG A 22 -22.07 -12.78 -3.35
N ARG A 23 -23.16 -12.03 -3.15
CA ARG A 23 -23.55 -10.93 -4.05
C ARG A 23 -22.54 -9.79 -4.02
N GLN A 24 -22.02 -9.48 -2.83
CA GLN A 24 -20.97 -8.49 -2.67
C GLN A 24 -19.69 -8.93 -3.37
N GLU A 25 -19.28 -10.19 -3.20
CA GLU A 25 -18.10 -10.73 -3.85
C GLU A 25 -18.22 -10.77 -5.38
N GLU A 26 -19.38 -11.16 -5.92
CA GLU A 26 -19.65 -11.12 -7.36
C GLU A 26 -19.58 -9.68 -7.91
N ALA A 27 -20.13 -8.71 -7.18
CA ALA A 27 -20.06 -7.30 -7.55
C ALA A 27 -18.62 -6.77 -7.52
N ARG A 28 -17.85 -7.12 -6.48
CA ARG A 28 -16.42 -6.82 -6.35
C ARG A 28 -15.63 -7.34 -7.55
N LEU A 29 -15.77 -8.63 -7.86
CA LEU A 29 -15.09 -9.28 -8.98
C LEU A 29 -15.49 -8.67 -10.33
N LYS A 30 -16.75 -8.27 -10.50
CA LYS A 30 -17.20 -7.57 -11.70
C LYS A 30 -16.53 -6.21 -11.84
N ARG A 31 -16.37 -5.46 -10.75
CA ARG A 31 -15.73 -4.14 -10.77
C ARG A 31 -14.23 -4.25 -11.05
N LEU A 32 -13.55 -5.23 -10.46
CA LEU A 32 -12.12 -5.50 -10.72
C LEU A 32 -11.82 -5.88 -12.18
N ARG A 33 -12.82 -6.40 -12.90
CA ARG A 33 -12.72 -6.77 -14.32
C ARG A 33 -13.33 -5.74 -15.26
N ALA A 34 -13.72 -4.58 -14.75
CA ALA A 34 -14.34 -3.55 -15.56
C ALA A 34 -13.30 -2.95 -16.54
N PRO A 35 -13.69 -2.59 -17.78
CA PRO A 35 -12.75 -2.07 -18.77
C PRO A 35 -12.04 -0.77 -18.36
N ASP A 36 -12.64 -0.01 -17.43
CA ASP A 36 -12.12 1.24 -16.88
C ASP A 36 -11.15 1.05 -15.71
N ILE A 37 -10.85 -0.19 -15.32
CA ILE A 37 -10.09 -0.47 -14.10
C ILE A 37 -8.70 0.16 -14.08
N GLY A 38 -8.04 0.28 -15.24
CA GLY A 38 -6.74 0.95 -15.33
C GLY A 38 -6.80 2.45 -15.00
N ALA A 39 -7.88 3.13 -15.39
CA ALA A 39 -8.09 4.54 -15.04
C ALA A 39 -8.33 4.70 -13.54
N VAL A 40 -9.19 3.82 -12.99
CA VAL A 40 -9.46 3.77 -11.54
C VAL A 40 -8.18 3.51 -10.75
N ALA A 41 -7.34 2.56 -11.17
CA ALA A 41 -6.07 2.28 -10.52
C ALA A 41 -5.16 3.52 -10.48
N ASN A 42 -5.06 4.23 -11.62
CA ASN A 42 -4.28 5.47 -11.69
C ASN A 42 -4.82 6.56 -10.76
N GLU A 43 -6.13 6.69 -10.62
CA GLU A 43 -6.77 7.62 -9.68
C GLU A 43 -6.45 7.26 -8.22
N VAL A 44 -6.52 5.97 -7.85
CA VAL A 44 -6.19 5.52 -6.49
C VAL A 44 -4.72 5.73 -6.16
N ILE A 45 -3.81 5.49 -7.12
CA ILE A 45 -2.38 5.78 -6.96
C ILE A 45 -2.14 7.27 -6.83
N ALA A 46 -2.78 8.10 -7.67
CA ALA A 46 -2.68 9.55 -7.55
C ALA A 46 -3.14 10.04 -6.17
N ALA A 47 -4.21 9.46 -5.62
CA ALA A 47 -4.66 9.74 -4.26
C ALA A 47 -3.61 9.36 -3.21
N LEU A 48 -3.01 8.16 -3.30
CA LEU A 48 -1.91 7.75 -2.41
C LEU A 48 -0.72 8.71 -2.47
N ILE A 49 -0.27 9.09 -3.66
CA ILE A 49 0.85 10.03 -3.82
C ILE A 49 0.49 11.42 -3.28
N SER A 50 -0.77 11.85 -3.44
CA SER A 50 -1.25 13.10 -2.83
C SER A 50 -1.19 13.02 -1.30
N SER A 51 -1.66 11.94 -0.70
CA SER A 51 -1.59 11.72 0.76
C SER A 51 -0.15 11.70 1.27
N LEU A 52 0.77 11.05 0.55
CA LEU A 52 2.21 11.08 0.89
C LEU A 52 2.79 12.50 0.84
N ARG A 53 2.41 13.30 -0.16
CA ARG A 53 2.84 14.71 -0.25
C ARG A 53 2.32 15.53 0.93
N SER A 54 1.04 15.42 1.25
CA SER A 54 0.45 16.10 2.40
C SER A 54 1.12 15.68 3.72
N LYS A 55 1.40 14.39 3.92
CA LYS A 55 2.12 13.90 5.10
C LYS A 55 3.57 14.39 5.16
N SER A 56 4.25 14.50 4.02
CA SER A 56 5.59 15.08 3.95
C SER A 56 5.61 16.54 4.42
N GLU A 57 4.60 17.34 4.04
CA GLU A 57 4.47 18.74 4.47
C GLU A 57 4.20 18.84 5.98
N GLU A 58 3.34 17.97 6.51
CA GLU A 58 3.05 17.87 7.94
C GLU A 58 4.32 17.53 8.75
N VAL A 59 5.03 16.46 8.36
CA VAL A 59 6.26 16.01 9.04
C VAL A 59 7.38 17.04 8.91
N GLY A 60 7.56 17.65 7.73
CA GLY A 60 8.57 18.68 7.51
C GLY A 60 8.35 19.92 8.38
N THR A 61 7.09 20.22 8.74
CA THR A 61 6.75 21.32 9.66
C THR A 61 6.99 20.94 11.12
N ALA A 62 6.75 19.68 11.49
CA ALA A 62 6.81 19.23 12.89
C ALA A 62 8.20 18.76 13.37
N ALA A 63 9.00 18.13 12.51
CA ALA A 63 10.17 17.35 12.93
C ALA A 63 11.53 18.05 12.74
N GLU A 64 11.57 19.29 12.23
CA GLU A 64 12.81 19.98 11.76
C GLU A 64 13.65 19.20 10.72
N LEU A 65 13.15 18.06 10.25
CA LEU A 65 13.78 17.23 9.23
C LEU A 65 13.27 17.62 7.84
N GLN A 66 14.17 17.68 6.88
CA GLN A 66 13.79 17.85 5.48
C GLN A 66 13.05 16.59 5.01
N SER A 67 11.76 16.76 4.68
CA SER A 67 10.91 15.73 4.10
C SER A 67 10.47 16.16 2.70
N SER A 68 10.55 15.25 1.72
CA SER A 68 10.06 15.53 0.36
C SER A 68 9.53 14.27 -0.32
N VAL A 69 8.68 14.47 -1.32
CA VAL A 69 8.20 13.41 -2.21
C VAL A 69 8.49 13.79 -3.66
N GLU A 70 9.29 12.97 -4.33
CA GLU A 70 9.76 13.21 -5.69
C GLU A 70 9.42 12.03 -6.61
N GLY A 71 9.50 12.25 -7.93
CA GLY A 71 9.25 11.22 -8.93
C GLY A 71 7.87 11.28 -9.58
N GLN A 72 7.63 10.29 -10.42
CA GLN A 72 6.45 10.17 -11.29
C GLN A 72 6.19 8.69 -11.57
N ASN A 73 4.98 8.36 -12.05
CA ASN A 73 4.63 6.99 -12.40
C ASN A 73 5.70 6.37 -13.33
N PRO A 74 6.27 5.20 -12.97
CA PRO A 74 5.83 4.26 -11.92
C PRO A 74 6.55 4.37 -10.59
N LEU A 75 7.46 5.32 -10.37
CA LEU A 75 8.34 5.35 -9.20
C LEU A 75 8.37 6.72 -8.52
N TRP A 76 8.09 6.72 -7.22
CA TRP A 76 8.19 7.87 -6.34
C TRP A 76 9.17 7.58 -5.21
N VAL A 77 9.78 8.62 -4.67
CA VAL A 77 10.68 8.54 -3.51
C VAL A 77 10.21 9.50 -2.45
N VAL A 78 10.06 8.98 -1.24
CA VAL A 78 9.79 9.73 -0.01
C VAL A 78 11.11 9.84 0.73
N HIS A 79 11.57 11.08 0.93
CA HIS A 79 12.78 11.39 1.67
C HIS A 79 12.43 11.88 3.07
N LEU A 80 13.22 11.47 4.05
CA LEU A 80 13.21 12.05 5.39
C LEU A 80 14.66 12.12 5.89
N GLY A 81 15.24 13.32 5.86
CA GLY A 81 16.66 13.53 6.16
C GLY A 81 17.57 12.71 5.24
N THR A 82 18.31 11.76 5.83
CA THR A 82 19.31 10.94 5.14
C THR A 82 18.81 9.57 4.69
N ILE A 83 17.55 9.22 4.97
CA ILE A 83 16.95 7.94 4.58
C ILE A 83 15.82 8.13 3.59
N SER A 84 15.38 7.05 2.94
CA SER A 84 14.34 7.14 1.93
C SER A 84 13.49 5.89 1.84
N THR A 85 12.24 6.05 1.40
CA THR A 85 11.37 4.95 0.97
C THR A 85 10.99 5.20 -0.47
N THR A 86 11.17 4.22 -1.35
CA THR A 86 10.62 4.27 -2.71
C THR A 86 9.28 3.58 -2.76
N VAL A 87 8.33 4.18 -3.47
CA VAL A 87 7.01 3.62 -3.77
C VAL A 87 6.96 3.37 -5.27
N ARG A 88 6.82 2.11 -5.69
CA ARG A 88 6.79 1.71 -7.11
C ARG A 88 5.48 1.05 -7.47
N TRP A 89 4.82 1.53 -8.51
CA TRP A 89 3.64 0.89 -9.08
C TRP A 89 4.04 0.00 -10.26
N ASP A 90 3.98 -1.31 -10.05
CA ASP A 90 4.24 -2.32 -11.06
C ASP A 90 2.91 -2.82 -11.61
N ASN A 91 2.51 -2.31 -12.79
CA ASN A 91 1.37 -2.86 -13.53
C ASN A 91 1.79 -3.25 -14.95
N PRO A 92 2.10 -4.54 -15.20
CA PRO A 92 2.55 -5.01 -16.51
C PRO A 92 1.45 -4.89 -17.56
N TYR A 93 0.19 -4.92 -17.15
CA TYR A 93 -0.98 -4.87 -18.01
C TYR A 93 -1.80 -3.62 -17.68
N HIS A 94 -1.37 -2.44 -18.15
CA HIS A 94 -1.94 -1.11 -17.83
C HIS A 94 -3.47 -0.99 -17.77
N ASN A 95 -4.21 -1.88 -18.43
CA ASN A 95 -5.68 -1.94 -18.48
C ASN A 95 -6.30 -3.01 -17.56
N SER A 96 -5.51 -3.62 -16.68
CA SER A 96 -5.88 -4.71 -15.78
C SER A 96 -5.18 -4.55 -14.44
N LEU A 97 -5.71 -5.19 -13.40
CA LEU A 97 -5.04 -5.36 -12.10
C LEU A 97 -4.37 -6.73 -11.95
N THR A 98 -4.42 -7.57 -13.00
CA THR A 98 -3.74 -8.87 -12.97
C THR A 98 -2.24 -8.65 -12.78
N ASP A 99 -1.67 -9.26 -11.73
CA ASP A 99 -0.28 -9.12 -11.31
C ASP A 99 0.15 -7.68 -11.00
N ALA A 100 -0.79 -6.75 -10.83
CA ALA A 100 -0.49 -5.37 -10.49
C ALA A 100 -0.17 -5.26 -8.99
N LYS A 101 0.96 -4.64 -8.65
CA LYS A 101 1.47 -4.54 -7.29
C LYS A 101 2.02 -3.16 -7.02
N LEU A 102 1.81 -2.67 -5.80
CA LEU A 102 2.54 -1.54 -5.26
C LEU A 102 3.68 -2.07 -4.39
N SER A 103 4.92 -1.76 -4.75
CA SER A 103 6.11 -2.14 -3.97
C SER A 103 6.60 -0.93 -3.17
N VAL A 104 6.66 -1.07 -1.85
CA VAL A 104 7.20 -0.08 -0.93
C VAL A 104 8.55 -0.60 -0.43
N MET A 105 9.63 0.04 -0.85
CA MET A 105 10.99 -0.40 -0.55
C MET A 105 11.72 0.63 0.30
N ALA A 106 12.26 0.20 1.42
CA ALA A 106 12.96 1.03 2.38
C ALA A 106 14.46 1.06 2.13
N TRP A 107 15.06 2.25 2.24
CA TRP A 107 16.47 2.49 2.02
C TRP A 107 17.08 3.15 3.26
N GLY A 108 18.14 2.54 3.81
CA GLY A 108 18.92 3.11 4.91
C GLY A 108 19.80 4.31 4.51
N PHE A 109 19.57 4.86 3.32
CA PHE A 109 20.30 6.00 2.77
C PHE A 109 19.39 6.79 1.83
N HIS A 110 19.84 7.98 1.47
CA HIS A 110 19.10 8.90 0.62
C HIS A 110 19.09 8.35 -0.82
N TYR A 111 17.95 7.81 -1.25
CA TYR A 111 17.83 7.14 -2.54
C TYR A 111 17.64 8.16 -3.66
N VAL A 112 18.61 8.28 -4.56
CA VAL A 112 18.49 9.20 -5.71
C VAL A 112 17.85 8.46 -6.88
N LEU A 113 16.78 9.03 -7.44
CA LEU A 113 16.13 8.50 -8.64
C LEU A 113 17.14 8.36 -9.80
N PRO A 114 17.25 7.18 -10.43
CA PRO A 114 18.22 6.98 -11.50
C PRO A 114 17.83 7.81 -12.72
N HIS A 115 18.59 8.86 -12.99
CA HIS A 115 18.49 9.61 -14.24
C HIS A 115 19.14 8.75 -15.35
N GLY A 116 18.32 8.19 -16.24
CA GLY A 116 18.84 7.43 -17.39
C GLY A 116 19.11 5.94 -17.14
N GLY A 117 18.36 5.28 -16.27
CA GLY A 117 18.21 3.81 -16.30
C GLY A 117 19.32 2.98 -15.65
N ARG A 118 20.31 3.59 -14.98
CA ARG A 118 21.23 2.83 -14.11
C ARG A 118 20.62 2.64 -12.73
N MET A 119 19.89 1.55 -12.57
CA MET A 119 19.40 1.08 -11.27
C MET A 119 20.59 0.83 -10.33
N MET A 120 20.56 1.39 -9.11
CA MET A 120 21.58 1.08 -8.11
C MET A 120 21.48 -0.40 -7.68
N ARG A 121 22.63 -1.04 -7.46
CA ARG A 121 22.78 -2.45 -7.05
C ARG A 121 22.59 -2.70 -5.55
N ALA A 122 22.19 -1.70 -4.79
CA ALA A 122 21.87 -1.92 -3.38
C ALA A 122 20.51 -2.60 -3.31
N ASP A 123 20.40 -3.68 -2.55
CA ASP A 123 19.11 -4.26 -2.21
C ASP A 123 18.44 -3.35 -1.16
N PRO A 124 17.12 -3.16 -1.23
CA PRO A 124 16.41 -2.43 -0.19
C PRO A 124 16.52 -3.15 1.15
N ALA A 125 16.52 -2.40 2.25
CA ALA A 125 16.58 -2.97 3.59
C ALA A 125 15.31 -3.77 3.93
N ASN A 126 14.17 -3.34 3.38
CA ASN A 126 12.90 -4.04 3.45
C ASN A 126 12.09 -3.74 2.18
N GLU A 127 11.27 -4.70 1.74
CA GLU A 127 10.31 -4.54 0.65
C GLU A 127 8.96 -5.12 1.09
N THR A 128 7.95 -4.26 1.13
CA THR A 128 6.55 -4.64 1.38
C THR A 128 5.76 -4.48 0.09
N ARG A 129 4.90 -5.44 -0.22
CA ARG A 129 4.09 -5.45 -1.44
C ARG A 129 2.62 -5.36 -1.11
N TYR A 130 1.90 -4.52 -1.86
CA TYR A 130 0.46 -4.34 -1.72
C TYR A 130 -0.27 -4.65 -3.02
N GLU A 131 -1.42 -5.29 -2.89
CA GLU A 131 -2.42 -5.44 -3.94
C GLU A 131 -3.51 -4.38 -3.79
N LEU A 132 -4.07 -3.96 -4.92
CA LEU A 132 -5.24 -3.10 -4.94
C LEU A 132 -6.52 -3.95 -4.86
N ASP A 133 -7.35 -3.69 -3.86
CA ASP A 133 -8.60 -4.38 -3.60
C ASP A 133 -9.76 -3.39 -3.46
N LEU A 134 -10.99 -3.89 -3.55
CA LEU A 134 -12.23 -3.13 -3.37
C LEU A 134 -13.04 -3.74 -2.22
N LEU A 135 -13.13 -3.01 -1.10
CA LEU A 135 -13.89 -3.40 0.08
C LEU A 135 -14.99 -2.37 0.34
N ASP A 136 -16.24 -2.82 0.51
CA ASP A 136 -17.39 -1.95 0.80
C ASP A 136 -17.48 -0.69 -0.11
N GLU A 137 -17.26 -0.89 -1.42
CA GLU A 137 -17.22 0.17 -2.46
C GLU A 137 -16.04 1.15 -2.39
N GLN A 138 -15.09 0.93 -1.48
CA GLN A 138 -13.87 1.70 -1.32
C GLN A 138 -12.65 0.93 -1.81
N TRP A 139 -11.78 1.60 -2.58
CA TRP A 139 -10.49 1.04 -2.98
C TRP A 139 -9.51 1.09 -1.81
N VAL A 140 -8.87 -0.06 -1.54
CA VAL A 140 -7.97 -0.27 -0.42
C VAL A 140 -6.72 -1.03 -0.88
N TRP A 141 -5.64 -0.88 -0.14
CA TRP A 141 -4.39 -1.59 -0.32
C TRP A 141 -4.32 -2.75 0.67
N ARG A 142 -3.96 -3.94 0.20
CA ARG A 142 -3.74 -5.10 1.06
C ARG A 142 -2.32 -5.59 0.92
N GLU A 143 -1.62 -5.73 2.04
CA GLU A 143 -0.31 -6.35 2.04
C GLU A 143 -0.41 -7.82 1.58
N ASP A 144 0.54 -8.25 0.75
CA ASP A 144 0.62 -9.61 0.23
C ASP A 144 0.77 -10.62 1.39
N GLY A 145 -0.16 -11.57 1.51
CA GLY A 145 -0.12 -12.60 2.56
C GLY A 145 -0.97 -12.36 3.82
N ASP A 146 -2.15 -11.71 3.68
CA ASP A 146 -3.18 -11.43 4.72
C ASP A 146 -3.04 -10.09 5.48
N GLY A 147 -2.56 -9.04 4.83
CA GLY A 147 -2.61 -7.69 5.40
C GLY A 147 -4.03 -7.17 5.65
N GLU A 148 -4.17 -6.33 6.69
CA GLU A 148 -5.38 -5.52 6.87
C GLU A 148 -5.56 -4.57 5.67
N PRO A 149 -6.79 -4.35 5.21
CA PRO A 149 -7.07 -3.44 4.11
C PRO A 149 -6.88 -1.99 4.57
N LEU A 150 -5.99 -1.27 3.91
CA LEU A 150 -5.65 0.13 4.22
C LEU A 150 -6.13 1.07 3.11
N PRO A 151 -6.94 2.09 3.41
CA PRO A 151 -7.12 3.24 2.53
C PRO A 151 -5.79 3.92 2.18
N SER A 152 -5.73 4.63 1.06
CA SER A 152 -4.52 5.34 0.61
C SER A 152 -3.94 6.31 1.65
N GLU A 153 -4.79 6.95 2.45
CA GLU A 153 -4.37 7.85 3.53
C GLU A 153 -3.68 7.09 4.67
N GLU A 154 -4.29 6.01 5.15
CA GLU A 154 -3.73 5.16 6.22
C GLU A 154 -2.44 4.46 5.77
N LEU A 155 -2.37 4.03 4.50
CA LEU A 155 -1.13 3.49 3.94
C LEU A 155 -0.02 4.55 3.92
N ALA A 156 -0.34 5.80 3.54
CA ALA A 156 0.64 6.89 3.57
C ALA A 156 1.13 7.16 5.00
N GLU A 157 0.24 7.13 6.00
CA GLU A 157 0.61 7.23 7.41
C GLU A 157 1.53 6.10 7.85
N THR A 158 1.20 4.86 7.50
CA THR A 158 2.02 3.68 7.80
C THR A 158 3.43 3.82 7.23
N ILE A 159 3.55 4.24 5.96
CA ILE A 159 4.84 4.48 5.31
C ILE A 159 5.65 5.55 6.04
N PHE A 160 5.01 6.63 6.49
CA PHE A 160 5.68 7.71 7.22
C PHE A 160 6.08 7.31 8.64
N HIS A 161 5.22 6.59 9.38
CA HIS A 161 5.57 6.04 10.69
C HIS A 161 6.79 5.14 10.60
N ASP A 162 6.81 4.19 9.67
CA ASP A 162 7.97 3.32 9.43
C ASP A 162 9.24 4.13 9.07
N LEU A 163 9.09 5.20 8.29
CA LEU A 163 10.21 6.06 7.91
C LEU A 163 10.75 6.84 9.12
N VAL A 164 9.86 7.44 9.92
CA VAL A 164 10.20 8.17 11.15
C VAL A 164 10.88 7.23 12.15
N ASP A 165 10.29 6.06 12.41
CA ASP A 165 10.84 5.08 13.34
C ASP A 165 12.26 4.67 12.94
N ARG A 166 12.54 4.49 11.65
CA ARG A 166 13.89 4.21 11.15
C ARG A 166 14.84 5.40 11.23
N ALA A 167 14.35 6.62 11.04
CA ALA A 167 15.18 7.83 11.14
C ALA A 167 15.68 8.04 12.58
N PHE A 168 14.88 7.66 13.57
CA PHE A 168 15.18 7.83 14.99
C PHE A 168 15.65 6.54 15.69
N SER A 169 15.56 5.39 15.03
CA SER A 169 16.17 4.15 15.53
C SER A 169 17.69 4.21 15.40
N PRO A 170 18.44 3.80 16.43
CA PRO A 170 19.89 3.68 16.32
C PRO A 170 20.22 2.70 15.18
N PRO A 171 21.28 2.96 14.38
CA PRO A 171 21.69 2.00 13.37
C PRO A 171 21.94 0.65 14.03
N PRO A 172 21.58 -0.47 13.38
CA PRO A 172 21.89 -1.79 13.92
C PRO A 172 23.39 -1.81 14.22
N GLN A 173 23.74 -2.06 15.49
CA GLN A 173 25.14 -2.21 15.88
C GLN A 173 25.69 -3.35 15.04
N ASN A 174 26.54 -3.00 14.07
CA ASN A 174 27.15 -3.95 13.15
C ASN A 174 27.69 -5.13 13.95
N GLN A 175 27.13 -6.31 13.71
CA GLN A 175 27.81 -7.55 14.05
C GLN A 175 29.16 -7.49 13.35
N HIS A 176 30.23 -7.49 14.14
CA HIS A 176 31.60 -7.54 13.67
C HIS A 176 31.74 -8.64 12.61
N PHE A 177 31.83 -8.25 11.33
CA PHE A 177 32.43 -9.10 10.32
C PHE A 177 33.91 -9.21 10.69
N SER A 178 34.25 -10.32 11.34
CA SER A 178 35.64 -10.74 11.49
C SER A 178 36.08 -11.26 10.12
N PHE A 179 36.96 -10.51 9.45
CA PHE A 179 37.69 -10.98 8.28
C PHE A 179 38.71 -12.05 8.69
#